data_AF-A0A1J4WYK2-F1
#
_entry.id   AF-A0A1J4WYK2-F1
#
_cell.length_a   1.000
_cell.length_b   1.000
_cell.length_c   1.000
_cell.angle_alpha   90.00
_cell.angle_beta   90.00
_cell.angle_gamma   90.00
#
_symmetry.space_group_name_H-M   'P 1'
#
loop_
_entity.id
_entity.type
_entity.pdbx_description
1 polymer ?
#
loop_
_entity_poly.entity_id
_entity_poly.type
_entity_poly.pdbx_seq_one_letter_code
_entity_poly.pdbx_strand_id
1 'polypeptide(L)'
;MSGQENLGQRAFEKACRNEGLTPEESQALAASHGVMIPPTVLIKTEEEISRTKERVKQVVGDVQPDIEDMSKETQVEKKIAQIEEAFTTFEQTFMPLMEQSVQTPELRVALANPFHIINANRSNPLRNFERAKNKAQAHDLPVEALMLSLPNPRHFAYAIEPQALAEHGAMIGYSPLHRILAVHPNWDPQNTLDRFGVYHETVHMMHQAVHRSKNMESFVRFYAGERNRVVIDEEYDAYALELEAIDIQLEGELRRSVAVGKPPDPNRIMEMLHLREDQRIPLTMLLWFASRYFPHGKIHQYPKTYIELVDRTCLHDGFHLFRYGPDSQPVPYKSL
;
A
#
# COMPACT_ATOMS: atom_id res chain seq x y z
N MET A 1 5.43 24.34 30.37
CA MET A 1 5.71 23.16 29.52
C MET A 1 5.70 23.63 28.07
N SER A 2 6.85 23.99 27.49
CA SER A 2 6.90 24.56 26.12
C SER A 2 8.32 24.50 25.51
N GLY A 3 8.99 23.36 25.63
CA GLY A 3 10.39 23.22 25.20
C GLY A 3 10.69 22.09 24.20
N GLN A 4 9.78 21.12 24.02
CA GLN A 4 10.03 19.94 23.18
C GLN A 4 9.26 19.92 21.86
N GLU A 5 8.18 20.70 21.71
CA GLU A 5 7.40 20.77 20.45
C GLU A 5 8.12 21.53 19.31
N ASN A 6 9.24 22.21 19.58
CA ASN A 6 9.88 23.12 18.62
C ASN A 6 11.18 22.57 17.99
N LEU A 7 11.58 21.33 18.31
CA LEU A 7 12.80 20.74 17.74
C LEU A 7 12.54 19.96 16.45
N GLY A 8 11.44 19.19 16.40
CA GLY A 8 11.03 18.44 15.20
C GLY A 8 10.67 19.35 14.03
N GLN A 9 9.88 20.39 14.30
CA GLN A 9 9.47 21.36 13.29
C GLN A 9 10.66 22.15 12.70
N ARG A 10 11.63 22.54 13.54
CA ARG A 10 12.85 23.23 13.07
C ARG A 10 13.78 22.30 12.30
N ALA A 11 13.83 21.01 12.63
CA ALA A 11 14.61 20.02 11.89
C ALA A 11 13.98 19.74 10.52
N PHE A 12 12.66 19.64 10.46
CA PHE A 12 11.88 19.48 9.22
C PHE A 12 11.99 20.71 8.32
N GLU A 13 11.78 21.92 8.83
CA GLU A 13 11.95 23.16 8.06
C GLU A 13 13.39 23.39 7.59
N LYS A 14 14.39 22.85 8.31
CA LYS A 14 15.80 22.88 7.89
C LYS A 14 16.07 21.85 6.79
N ALA A 15 15.44 20.67 6.85
CA ALA A 15 15.50 19.67 5.80
C ALA A 15 14.82 20.20 4.51
N CYS A 16 13.60 20.73 4.61
CA CYS A 16 12.89 21.31 3.45
C CYS A 16 13.68 22.44 2.78
N ARG A 17 14.34 23.31 3.57
CA ARG A 17 15.22 24.37 3.04
C ARG A 17 16.49 23.84 2.37
N ASN A 18 17.07 22.76 2.89
CA ASN A 18 18.25 22.13 2.28
C ASN A 18 17.92 21.41 0.96
N GLU A 19 16.65 21.02 0.78
CA GLU A 19 16.12 20.35 -0.42
C GLU A 19 15.51 21.35 -1.44
N GLY A 20 15.65 22.66 -1.22
CA GLY A 20 15.23 23.70 -2.18
C GLY A 20 13.73 24.00 -2.23
N LEU A 21 12.95 23.53 -1.25
CA LEU A 21 11.52 23.82 -1.17
C LEU A 21 11.27 25.28 -0.80
N THR A 22 10.27 25.88 -1.43
CA THR A 22 9.77 27.21 -1.05
C THR A 22 9.11 27.17 0.33
N PRO A 23 9.03 28.31 1.03
CA PRO A 23 8.31 28.39 2.31
C PRO A 23 6.84 27.98 2.21
N GLU A 24 6.20 28.24 1.07
CA GLU A 24 4.81 27.85 0.78
C GLU A 24 4.68 26.34 0.58
N GLU A 25 5.60 25.69 -0.15
CA GLU A 25 5.66 24.22 -0.27
C GLU A 25 5.96 23.56 1.08
N SER A 26 6.83 24.15 1.89
CA SER A 26 7.17 23.65 3.24
C SER A 26 6.00 23.78 4.22
N GLN A 27 5.22 24.86 4.11
CA GLN A 27 3.99 25.06 4.89
C GLN A 27 2.85 24.18 4.41
N ALA A 28 2.71 23.95 3.10
CA ALA A 28 1.75 23.00 2.55
C ALA A 28 2.09 21.56 2.96
N LEU A 29 3.39 21.20 3.01
CA LEU A 29 3.89 19.96 3.60
C LEU A 29 3.51 19.90 5.10
N ALA A 30 3.93 20.86 5.91
CA ALA A 30 3.63 20.86 7.34
C ALA A 30 2.11 20.85 7.67
N ALA A 31 1.28 21.47 6.82
CA ALA A 31 -0.18 21.50 6.96
C ALA A 31 -0.87 20.22 6.44
N SER A 32 -0.32 19.54 5.42
CA SER A 32 -0.79 18.22 4.96
C SER A 32 -0.31 17.07 5.84
N HIS A 33 0.73 17.30 6.65
CA HIS A 33 1.28 16.34 7.62
C HIS A 33 0.47 16.28 8.94
N GLY A 34 -0.73 16.90 8.94
CA GLY A 34 -1.78 16.63 9.90
C GLY A 34 -2.40 15.25 9.68
N VAL A 35 -1.68 14.22 10.12
CA VAL A 35 -2.14 12.83 10.30
C VAL A 35 -2.54 12.10 9.00
N MET A 36 -1.58 11.49 8.32
CA MET A 36 -1.85 10.25 7.57
C MET A 36 -2.12 9.16 8.61
N ILE A 37 -3.40 8.87 8.88
CA ILE A 37 -3.77 7.69 9.66
C ILE A 37 -3.60 6.49 8.73
N PRO A 38 -2.77 5.49 9.09
CA PRO A 38 -2.58 4.31 8.26
C PRO A 38 -3.91 3.55 8.08
N PRO A 39 -4.06 2.73 7.02
CA PRO A 39 -5.12 1.72 6.97
C PRO A 39 -4.84 0.75 8.12
N THR A 40 -5.49 1.02 9.24
CA THR A 40 -5.16 0.38 10.49
C THR A 40 -5.82 -0.99 10.52
N VAL A 41 -5.16 -1.96 11.15
CA VAL A 41 -5.88 -3.00 11.89
C VAL A 41 -6.66 -2.30 12.99
N LEU A 42 -7.88 -1.83 12.69
CA LEU A 42 -8.79 -1.25 13.67
C LEU A 42 -9.96 -2.21 13.87
N ILE A 43 -9.79 -3.15 14.80
CA ILE A 43 -10.92 -3.63 15.59
C ILE A 43 -11.31 -2.44 16.48
N LYS A 44 -12.19 -1.56 15.98
CA LYS A 44 -12.89 -0.61 16.86
C LYS A 44 -13.98 -1.37 17.60
N THR A 45 -14.08 -1.13 18.90
CA THR A 45 -15.21 -1.63 19.69
C THR A 45 -16.51 -0.96 19.20
N GLU A 46 -17.66 -1.64 19.32
CA GLU A 46 -18.96 -1.12 18.86
C GLU A 46 -19.30 0.27 19.46
N GLU A 47 -18.77 0.58 20.65
CA GLU A 47 -18.93 1.88 21.30
C GLU A 47 -18.22 3.03 20.57
N GLU A 48 -17.04 2.79 19.99
CA GLU A 48 -16.28 3.83 19.26
C GLU A 48 -16.89 4.12 17.89
N ILE A 49 -17.53 3.12 17.28
CA ILE A 49 -18.28 3.25 16.03
C ILE A 49 -19.54 4.10 16.25
N SER A 50 -20.24 3.92 17.37
CA SER A 50 -21.43 4.71 17.70
C SER A 50 -21.13 6.18 17.98
N ARG A 51 -20.05 6.50 18.72
CA ARG A 51 -19.64 7.90 18.97
C ARG A 51 -19.21 8.65 17.71
N THR A 52 -18.63 7.93 16.75
CA THR A 52 -18.22 8.50 15.46
C THR A 52 -19.45 8.78 14.57
N LYS A 53 -20.45 7.90 14.57
CA LYS A 53 -21.72 8.08 13.83
C LYS A 53 -22.52 9.30 14.30
N GLU A 54 -22.53 9.61 15.59
CA GLU A 54 -23.24 10.78 16.13
C GLU A 54 -22.57 12.12 15.74
N ARG A 55 -21.24 12.15 15.60
CA ARG A 55 -20.51 13.35 15.14
C ARG A 55 -20.62 13.59 13.64
N VAL A 56 -20.66 12.53 12.83
CA VAL A 56 -20.75 12.63 11.36
C VAL A 56 -22.15 13.10 10.91
N LYS A 57 -23.20 12.78 11.66
CA LYS A 57 -24.57 13.24 11.38
C LYS A 57 -24.78 14.76 11.49
N GLN A 58 -23.81 15.51 12.03
CA GLN A 58 -23.93 16.95 12.28
C GLN A 58 -23.22 17.84 11.25
N VAL A 59 -22.38 17.31 10.35
CA VAL A 59 -21.40 18.17 9.66
C VAL A 59 -21.53 18.23 8.14
N VAL A 60 -22.07 17.23 7.43
CA VAL A 60 -21.95 17.22 5.97
C VAL A 60 -23.30 16.99 5.30
N GLY A 61 -23.80 18.06 4.67
CA GLY A 61 -24.92 18.03 3.73
C GLY A 61 -24.51 17.45 2.37
N ASP A 62 -25.55 17.09 1.61
CA ASP A 62 -25.62 16.15 0.49
C ASP A 62 -24.77 16.41 -0.78
N VAL A 63 -24.73 15.33 -1.59
CA VAL A 63 -24.52 15.17 -3.07
C VAL A 63 -23.14 14.56 -3.42
N GLN A 64 -22.94 13.41 -4.11
CA GLN A 64 -23.70 12.45 -4.97
C GLN A 64 -22.82 11.15 -5.14
N PRO A 65 -23.20 10.05 -5.85
CA PRO A 65 -24.50 9.61 -6.41
C PRO A 65 -24.98 8.24 -5.86
N ASP A 66 -26.22 7.87 -6.22
CA ASP A 66 -26.98 6.68 -5.80
C ASP A 66 -26.23 5.33 -5.84
N ILE A 67 -25.57 4.99 -4.72
CA ILE A 67 -25.11 3.63 -4.38
C ILE A 67 -26.02 3.00 -3.31
N GLU A 68 -27.00 3.75 -2.78
CA GLU A 68 -27.73 3.42 -1.55
C GLU A 68 -28.64 2.19 -1.63
N ASP A 69 -28.93 1.66 -2.82
CA ASP A 69 -29.90 0.55 -2.98
C ASP A 69 -29.26 -0.84 -3.27
N MET A 70 -27.93 -0.95 -3.20
CA MET A 70 -27.22 -2.22 -3.38
C MET A 70 -26.68 -2.76 -2.05
N SER A 71 -26.86 -4.06 -1.80
CA SER A 71 -26.22 -4.72 -0.65
C SER A 71 -24.70 -4.55 -0.70
N LYS A 72 -24.04 -4.44 0.45
CA LYS A 72 -22.56 -4.32 0.53
C LYS A 72 -21.84 -5.43 -0.22
N GLU A 73 -22.37 -6.66 -0.16
CA GLU A 73 -21.82 -7.80 -0.91
C GLU A 73 -21.82 -7.52 -2.42
N THR A 74 -22.89 -6.93 -2.96
CA THR A 74 -22.99 -6.60 -4.39
C THR A 74 -22.06 -5.45 -4.79
N GLN A 75 -21.89 -4.45 -3.92
CA GLN A 75 -20.93 -3.36 -4.16
C GLN A 75 -19.50 -3.90 -4.22
N VAL A 76 -19.14 -4.76 -3.26
CA VAL A 76 -17.83 -5.43 -3.24
C VAL A 76 -17.67 -6.31 -4.48
N GLU A 77 -18.67 -7.11 -4.87
CA GLU A 77 -18.55 -7.97 -6.06
C GLU A 77 -18.32 -7.16 -7.35
N LYS A 78 -19.00 -6.02 -7.49
CA LYS A 78 -18.77 -5.10 -8.62
C LYS A 78 -17.35 -4.56 -8.60
N LYS A 79 -16.83 -4.17 -7.43
CA LYS A 79 -15.46 -3.67 -7.29
C LYS A 79 -14.42 -4.76 -7.58
N ILE A 80 -14.67 -6.01 -7.17
CA ILE A 80 -13.84 -7.17 -7.52
C ILE A 80 -13.73 -7.32 -9.03
N ALA A 81 -14.87 -7.31 -9.73
CA ALA A 81 -14.88 -7.42 -11.19
C ALA A 81 -14.06 -6.31 -11.86
N GLN A 82 -14.21 -5.06 -11.38
CA GLN A 82 -13.42 -3.92 -11.87
C GLN A 82 -11.91 -4.10 -11.66
N ILE A 83 -11.49 -4.54 -10.47
CA ILE A 83 -10.07 -4.77 -10.16
C ILE A 83 -9.51 -5.90 -11.01
N GLU A 84 -10.19 -7.04 -11.06
CA GLU A 84 -9.71 -8.21 -11.80
C GLU A 84 -9.67 -7.97 -13.33
N GLU A 85 -10.65 -7.24 -13.87
CA GLU A 85 -10.62 -6.82 -15.27
C GLU A 85 -9.47 -5.84 -15.55
N ALA A 86 -9.32 -4.80 -14.73
CA ALA A 86 -8.23 -3.84 -14.85
C ALA A 86 -6.84 -4.51 -14.78
N PHE A 87 -6.67 -5.49 -13.89
CA PHE A 87 -5.44 -6.26 -13.79
C PHE A 87 -5.21 -7.21 -14.97
N THR A 88 -6.28 -7.74 -15.58
CA THR A 88 -6.15 -8.50 -16.84
C THR A 88 -5.60 -7.61 -17.94
N THR A 89 -6.18 -6.41 -18.12
CA THR A 89 -5.72 -5.46 -19.13
C THR A 89 -4.31 -4.98 -18.82
N PHE A 90 -4.01 -4.71 -17.55
CA PHE A 90 -2.68 -4.29 -17.13
C PHE A 90 -1.63 -5.37 -17.38
N GLU A 91 -1.91 -6.64 -17.08
CA GLU A 91 -1.02 -7.76 -17.39
C GLU A 91 -0.74 -7.85 -18.90
N GLN A 92 -1.79 -7.74 -19.73
CA GLN A 92 -1.67 -7.82 -21.19
C GLN A 92 -0.81 -6.72 -21.79
N THR A 93 -0.81 -5.51 -21.22
CA THR A 93 0.00 -4.39 -21.71
C THR A 93 1.38 -4.35 -21.08
N PHE A 94 1.50 -4.73 -19.81
CA PHE A 94 2.75 -4.67 -19.05
C PHE A 94 3.71 -5.80 -19.41
N MET A 95 3.22 -7.04 -19.55
CA MET A 95 4.08 -8.21 -19.76
C MET A 95 4.96 -8.09 -21.02
N PRO A 96 4.45 -7.64 -22.19
CA PRO A 96 5.29 -7.40 -23.36
C PRO A 96 6.39 -6.34 -23.12
N LEU A 97 6.07 -5.26 -22.40
CA LEU A 97 7.04 -4.20 -22.08
C LEU A 97 8.13 -4.73 -21.14
N MET A 98 7.74 -5.51 -20.12
CA MET A 98 8.64 -6.15 -19.18
C MET A 98 9.58 -7.14 -19.88
N GLU A 99 9.05 -7.98 -20.79
CA GLU A 99 9.85 -8.95 -21.55
C GLU A 99 10.92 -8.28 -22.42
N GLN A 100 10.60 -7.12 -22.98
CA GLN A 100 11.52 -6.35 -23.83
C GLN A 100 12.57 -5.59 -23.02
N SER A 101 12.18 -5.00 -21.89
CA SER A 101 13.00 -4.05 -21.14
C SER A 101 13.85 -4.69 -20.04
N VAL A 102 13.36 -5.75 -19.40
CA VAL A 102 14.04 -6.40 -18.27
C VAL A 102 14.95 -7.50 -18.80
N GLN A 103 16.24 -7.48 -18.43
CA GLN A 103 17.22 -8.49 -18.88
C GLN A 103 17.43 -9.64 -17.88
N THR A 104 17.24 -9.38 -16.59
CA THR A 104 17.49 -10.36 -15.53
C THR A 104 16.26 -11.24 -15.29
N PRO A 105 16.36 -12.58 -15.42
CA PRO A 105 15.25 -13.50 -15.20
C PRO A 105 14.57 -13.35 -13.83
N GLU A 106 15.37 -13.10 -12.79
CA GLU A 106 14.89 -12.97 -11.41
C GLU A 106 13.92 -11.79 -11.26
N LEU A 107 14.27 -10.64 -11.83
CA LEU A 107 13.41 -9.45 -11.84
C LEU A 107 12.14 -9.68 -12.65
N ARG A 108 12.22 -10.37 -13.81
CA ARG A 108 11.00 -10.70 -14.58
C ARG A 108 10.03 -11.56 -13.78
N VAL A 109 10.54 -12.59 -13.09
CA VAL A 109 9.72 -13.45 -12.24
C VAL A 109 9.10 -12.65 -11.10
N ALA A 110 9.88 -11.80 -10.43
CA ALA A 110 9.40 -10.96 -9.35
C ALA A 110 8.29 -9.99 -9.84
N LEU A 111 8.49 -9.36 -10.99
CA LEU A 111 7.55 -8.40 -11.57
C LEU A 111 6.25 -9.05 -12.07
N ALA A 112 6.29 -10.31 -12.50
CA ALA A 112 5.12 -11.06 -12.97
C ALA A 112 4.24 -11.62 -11.82
N ASN A 113 4.82 -11.83 -10.64
CA ASN A 113 4.14 -12.53 -9.54
C ASN A 113 2.87 -11.83 -8.99
N PRO A 114 2.81 -10.49 -8.89
CA PRO A 114 1.56 -9.77 -8.59
C PRO A 114 0.36 -10.22 -9.45
N PHE A 115 0.56 -10.34 -10.76
CA PHE A 115 -0.49 -10.80 -11.68
C PHE A 115 -0.87 -12.26 -11.41
N HIS A 116 0.12 -13.13 -11.13
CA HIS A 116 -0.15 -14.53 -10.76
C HIS A 116 -0.98 -14.65 -9.47
N ILE A 117 -0.79 -13.78 -8.49
CA ILE A 117 -1.58 -13.77 -7.25
C ILE A 117 -3.03 -13.40 -7.54
N ILE A 118 -3.25 -12.32 -8.28
CA ILE A 118 -4.60 -11.87 -8.65
C ILE A 118 -5.31 -12.96 -9.45
N ASN A 119 -4.62 -13.56 -10.44
CA ASN A 119 -5.16 -14.63 -11.27
C ASN A 119 -5.51 -15.89 -10.45
N ALA A 120 -4.66 -16.29 -9.50
CA ALA A 120 -4.97 -17.40 -8.60
C ALA A 120 -6.20 -17.11 -7.71
N ASN A 121 -6.34 -15.86 -7.24
CA ASN A 121 -7.43 -15.46 -6.36
C ASN A 121 -8.81 -15.44 -7.04
N ARG A 122 -8.89 -15.39 -8.37
CA ARG A 122 -10.18 -15.47 -9.10
C ARG A 122 -11.00 -16.70 -8.76
N SER A 123 -10.30 -17.82 -8.48
CA SER A 123 -10.91 -19.09 -8.09
C SER A 123 -11.33 -19.17 -6.61
N ASN A 124 -10.97 -18.16 -5.81
CA ASN A 124 -11.26 -18.14 -4.37
C ASN A 124 -12.76 -17.92 -4.12
N PRO A 125 -13.49 -18.88 -3.52
CA PRO A 125 -14.92 -18.72 -3.24
C PRO A 125 -15.19 -17.67 -2.16
N LEU A 126 -14.18 -17.26 -1.39
CA LEU A 126 -14.24 -16.25 -0.34
C LEU A 126 -13.55 -14.94 -0.74
N ARG A 127 -13.38 -14.66 -2.04
CA ARG A 127 -12.78 -13.39 -2.50
C ARG A 127 -13.62 -12.17 -2.16
N ASN A 128 -14.91 -12.33 -1.86
CA ASN A 128 -15.77 -11.24 -1.38
C ASN A 128 -15.80 -11.24 0.15
N PHE A 129 -15.29 -10.19 0.77
CA PHE A 129 -15.14 -10.15 2.23
C PHE A 129 -16.48 -10.23 2.97
N GLU A 130 -17.55 -9.60 2.46
CA GLU A 130 -18.88 -9.67 3.08
C GLU A 130 -19.43 -11.10 3.05
N ARG A 131 -19.19 -11.84 1.97
CA ARG A 131 -19.54 -13.27 1.89
C ARG A 131 -18.72 -14.11 2.87
N ALA A 132 -17.43 -13.83 3.00
CA ALA A 132 -16.56 -14.51 3.96
C ALA A 132 -17.04 -14.26 5.41
N LYS A 133 -17.40 -13.03 5.73
CA LYS A 133 -17.95 -12.62 7.03
C LYS A 133 -19.26 -13.34 7.34
N ASN A 134 -20.23 -13.32 6.42
CA ASN A 134 -21.51 -14.01 6.58
C ASN A 134 -21.31 -15.52 6.81
N LYS A 135 -20.38 -16.13 6.06
CA LYS A 135 -20.03 -17.54 6.24
C LYS A 135 -19.40 -17.82 7.60
N ALA A 136 -18.46 -16.98 8.05
CA ALA A 136 -17.83 -17.12 9.35
C ALA A 136 -18.87 -17.04 10.48
N GLN A 137 -19.79 -16.07 10.40
CA GLN A 137 -20.91 -15.92 11.35
C GLN A 137 -21.85 -17.13 11.37
N ALA A 138 -22.21 -17.67 10.19
CA ALA A 138 -23.06 -18.86 10.09
C ALA A 138 -22.45 -20.12 10.72
N HIS A 139 -21.12 -20.13 10.93
CA HIS A 139 -20.38 -21.22 11.54
C HIS A 139 -19.85 -20.89 12.95
N ASP A 140 -20.23 -19.74 13.54
CA ASP A 140 -19.73 -19.26 14.84
C ASP A 140 -18.18 -19.21 14.91
N LEU A 141 -17.56 -18.72 13.84
CA LEU A 141 -16.10 -18.58 13.71
C LEU A 141 -15.69 -17.11 13.54
N PRO A 142 -14.53 -16.70 14.09
CA PRO A 142 -13.87 -15.47 13.67
C PRO A 142 -13.54 -15.50 12.18
N VAL A 143 -13.72 -14.37 11.48
CA VAL A 143 -13.49 -14.32 10.02
C VAL A 143 -12.03 -14.55 9.67
N GLU A 144 -11.10 -14.13 10.53
CA GLU A 144 -9.66 -14.34 10.41
C GLU A 144 -9.34 -15.84 10.45
N ALA A 145 -9.99 -16.58 11.36
CA ALA A 145 -9.81 -18.04 11.45
C ALA A 145 -10.29 -18.73 10.16
N LEU A 146 -11.43 -18.31 9.61
CA LEU A 146 -11.91 -18.81 8.33
C LEU A 146 -10.93 -18.49 7.19
N MET A 147 -10.45 -17.25 7.11
CA MET A 147 -9.53 -16.82 6.05
C MET A 147 -8.17 -17.48 6.15
N LEU A 148 -7.63 -17.66 7.36
CA LEU A 148 -6.37 -18.39 7.61
C LEU A 148 -6.50 -19.91 7.44
N SER A 149 -7.72 -20.45 7.37
CA SER A 149 -7.95 -21.88 7.06
C SER A 149 -7.87 -22.21 5.57
N LEU A 150 -7.96 -21.21 4.68
CA LEU A 150 -7.93 -21.45 3.24
C LEU A 150 -6.60 -22.12 2.82
N PRO A 151 -6.65 -23.22 2.06
CA PRO A 151 -5.48 -24.06 1.77
C PRO A 151 -4.47 -23.37 0.88
N ASN A 152 -4.91 -22.51 -0.04
CA ASN A 152 -4.02 -21.71 -0.85
C ASN A 152 -3.58 -20.45 -0.08
N PRO A 153 -2.28 -20.29 0.24
CA PRO A 153 -1.77 -19.12 0.96
C PRO A 153 -1.83 -17.82 0.14
N ARG A 154 -2.10 -17.90 -1.17
CA ARG A 154 -2.28 -16.73 -2.06
C ARG A 154 -3.72 -16.24 -2.18
N HIS A 155 -4.70 -16.95 -1.63
CA HIS A 155 -6.10 -16.48 -1.64
C HIS A 155 -6.31 -15.29 -0.69
N PHE A 156 -7.13 -14.34 -1.05
CA PHE A 156 -7.48 -13.21 -0.18
C PHE A 156 -8.86 -12.69 -0.53
N ALA A 157 -9.45 -11.91 0.36
CA ALA A 157 -10.71 -11.22 0.12
C ALA A 157 -10.47 -9.78 -0.29
N TYR A 158 -11.30 -9.25 -1.17
CA TYR A 158 -11.39 -7.84 -1.46
C TYR A 158 -12.44 -7.21 -0.54
N ALA A 159 -12.15 -6.00 -0.08
CA ALA A 159 -13.09 -5.16 0.66
C ALA A 159 -13.02 -3.71 0.14
N ILE A 160 -14.04 -2.93 0.50
CA ILE A 160 -14.04 -1.48 0.30
C ILE A 160 -13.74 -0.86 1.66
N GLU A 161 -12.76 0.04 1.71
CA GLU A 161 -12.46 0.76 2.94
C GLU A 161 -13.65 1.60 3.41
N PRO A 162 -13.93 1.65 4.73
CA PRO A 162 -14.89 2.60 5.27
C PRO A 162 -14.49 4.04 4.91
N GLN A 163 -15.44 4.86 4.47
CA GLN A 163 -15.21 6.26 4.05
C GLN A 163 -14.39 7.08 5.08
N ALA A 164 -14.64 6.87 6.37
CA ALA A 164 -13.96 7.57 7.46
C ALA A 164 -12.46 7.21 7.61
N LEU A 165 -12.01 6.10 7.03
CA LEU A 165 -10.58 5.73 6.95
C LEU A 165 -9.97 6.21 5.64
N ALA A 166 -10.76 6.20 4.57
CA ALA A 166 -10.45 6.74 3.25
C ALA A 166 -10.08 8.24 3.29
N GLU A 167 -10.71 9.03 4.17
CA GLU A 167 -10.40 10.45 4.41
C GLU A 167 -8.97 10.71 4.92
N HIS A 168 -8.25 9.68 5.36
CA HIS A 168 -6.87 9.79 5.86
C HIS A 168 -5.79 9.47 4.81
N GLY A 169 -6.18 9.32 3.54
CA GLY A 169 -5.25 9.30 2.40
C GLY A 169 -4.69 7.92 2.03
N ALA A 170 -5.06 6.86 2.74
CA ALA A 170 -4.76 5.49 2.32
C ALA A 170 -5.65 5.14 1.11
N MET A 171 -5.03 4.92 -0.05
CA MET A 171 -5.77 4.56 -1.26
C MET A 171 -6.07 3.07 -1.31
N ILE A 172 -5.18 2.25 -0.77
CA ILE A 172 -5.20 0.77 -0.81
C ILE A 172 -4.40 0.27 0.41
N GLY A 173 -4.79 -0.86 0.98
CA GLY A 173 -3.99 -1.55 1.99
C GLY A 173 -4.31 -3.03 2.10
N TYR A 174 -3.33 -3.84 2.47
CA TYR A 174 -3.50 -5.26 2.75
C TYR A 174 -3.41 -5.57 4.24
N SER A 175 -4.42 -6.29 4.77
CA SER A 175 -4.41 -6.81 6.14
C SER A 175 -3.91 -8.27 6.16
N PRO A 176 -2.75 -8.56 6.76
CA PRO A 176 -2.14 -9.90 6.76
C PRO A 176 -3.00 -10.96 7.45
N LEU A 177 -3.53 -10.60 8.63
CA LEU A 177 -4.27 -11.52 9.49
C LEU A 177 -5.65 -11.86 8.91
N HIS A 178 -6.34 -10.83 8.42
CA HIS A 178 -7.67 -10.98 7.83
C HIS A 178 -7.61 -11.43 6.37
N ARG A 179 -6.44 -11.29 5.73
CA ARG A 179 -6.20 -11.53 4.30
C ARG A 179 -7.15 -10.73 3.44
N ILE A 180 -7.21 -9.43 3.71
CA ILE A 180 -8.11 -8.49 3.02
C ILE A 180 -7.26 -7.48 2.27
N LEU A 181 -7.46 -7.38 0.96
CA LEU A 181 -7.08 -6.21 0.19
C LEU A 181 -8.24 -5.22 0.25
N ALA A 182 -8.06 -4.14 0.98
CA ALA A 182 -9.04 -3.06 1.04
C ALA A 182 -8.64 -1.98 0.05
N VAL A 183 -9.61 -1.52 -0.75
CA VAL A 183 -9.41 -0.40 -1.67
C VAL A 183 -10.29 0.77 -1.26
N HIS A 184 -9.79 1.98 -1.51
CA HIS A 184 -10.54 3.21 -1.30
C HIS A 184 -11.83 3.20 -2.15
N PRO A 185 -12.95 3.76 -1.67
CA PRO A 185 -14.21 3.82 -2.42
C PRO A 185 -14.07 4.43 -3.83
N ASN A 186 -13.24 5.46 -3.94
CA ASN A 186 -12.93 6.17 -5.19
C ASN A 186 -11.85 5.49 -6.05
N TRP A 187 -11.42 4.27 -5.72
CA TRP A 187 -10.48 3.51 -6.56
C TRP A 187 -11.01 3.38 -7.98
N ASP A 188 -10.19 3.77 -8.94
CA ASP A 188 -10.52 3.87 -10.36
C ASP A 188 -9.69 2.87 -11.19
N PRO A 189 -10.32 1.91 -11.90
CA PRO A 189 -9.62 0.93 -12.74
C PRO A 189 -8.81 1.55 -13.89
N GLN A 190 -9.12 2.78 -14.31
CA GLN A 190 -8.40 3.48 -15.37
C GLN A 190 -7.18 4.24 -14.84
N ASN A 191 -7.15 4.54 -13.54
CA ASN A 191 -6.06 5.27 -12.93
C ASN A 191 -4.84 4.38 -12.70
N THR A 192 -3.67 4.84 -13.15
CA THR A 192 -2.47 4.01 -13.16
C THR A 192 -1.88 3.81 -11.76
N LEU A 193 -1.87 4.83 -10.91
CA LEU A 193 -1.34 4.69 -9.55
C LEU A 193 -2.25 3.81 -8.67
N ASP A 194 -3.56 3.86 -8.88
CA ASP A 194 -4.52 2.96 -8.22
C ASP A 194 -4.23 1.48 -8.57
N ARG A 195 -3.83 1.19 -9.81
CA ARG A 195 -3.37 -0.16 -10.19
C ARG A 195 -2.04 -0.51 -9.55
N PHE A 196 -1.10 0.44 -9.49
CA PHE A 196 0.20 0.21 -8.86
C PHE A 196 0.11 0.00 -7.35
N GLY A 197 -0.83 0.64 -6.65
CA GLY A 197 -1.03 0.36 -5.23
C GLY A 197 -1.59 -1.05 -5.00
N VAL A 198 -2.51 -1.57 -5.84
CA VAL A 198 -2.90 -3.00 -5.75
C VAL A 198 -1.69 -3.90 -6.04
N TYR A 199 -0.87 -3.53 -7.03
CA TYR A 199 0.33 -4.27 -7.39
C TYR A 199 1.31 -4.33 -6.20
N HIS A 200 1.57 -3.19 -5.55
CA HIS A 200 2.36 -3.06 -4.34
C HIS A 200 1.86 -3.99 -3.23
N GLU A 201 0.56 -3.92 -2.90
CA GLU A 201 -0.02 -4.76 -1.86
C GLU A 201 0.07 -6.26 -2.18
N THR A 202 -0.02 -6.65 -3.44
CA THR A 202 0.16 -8.07 -3.82
C THR A 202 1.60 -8.56 -3.63
N VAL A 203 2.61 -7.68 -3.61
CA VAL A 203 3.98 -8.06 -3.21
C VAL A 203 4.00 -8.45 -1.72
N HIS A 204 3.34 -7.69 -0.84
CA HIS A 204 3.21 -8.09 0.57
C HIS A 204 2.50 -9.43 0.73
N MET A 205 1.47 -9.70 -0.07
CA MET A 205 0.79 -11.01 -0.08
C MET A 205 1.75 -12.15 -0.41
N MET A 206 2.75 -11.94 -1.29
CA MET A 206 3.77 -12.95 -1.59
C MET A 206 4.63 -13.27 -0.37
N HIS A 207 5.20 -12.25 0.26
CA HIS A 207 6.09 -12.42 1.42
C HIS A 207 5.35 -13.12 2.57
N GLN A 208 4.11 -12.70 2.81
CA GLN A 208 3.28 -13.23 3.87
C GLN A 208 2.81 -14.66 3.60
N ALA A 209 2.51 -15.01 2.34
CA ALA A 209 2.24 -16.39 1.96
C ALA A 209 3.44 -17.30 2.30
N VAL A 210 4.67 -16.85 2.05
CA VAL A 210 5.90 -17.59 2.39
C VAL A 210 6.08 -17.69 3.90
N HIS A 211 5.96 -16.59 4.65
CA HIS A 211 6.11 -16.60 6.11
C HIS A 211 5.07 -17.52 6.78
N ARG A 212 3.80 -17.41 6.37
CA ARG A 212 2.72 -18.28 6.87
C ARG A 212 3.00 -19.76 6.61
N SER A 213 3.45 -20.10 5.41
CA SER A 213 3.79 -21.49 5.06
C SER A 213 5.00 -22.04 5.83
N LYS A 214 5.93 -21.17 6.25
CA LYS A 214 7.08 -21.56 7.08
C LYS A 214 6.69 -21.74 8.55
N ASN A 215 5.92 -20.80 9.11
CA ASN A 215 5.55 -20.82 10.52
C ASN A 215 4.26 -19.99 10.78
N MET A 216 3.11 -20.68 10.81
CA MET A 216 1.80 -20.07 11.07
C MET A 216 1.70 -19.43 12.47
N GLU A 217 2.24 -20.08 13.50
CA GLU A 217 2.15 -19.57 14.88
C GLU A 217 2.88 -18.23 15.02
N SER A 218 4.11 -18.17 14.49
CA SER A 218 4.90 -16.93 14.40
C SER A 218 4.16 -15.84 13.64
N PHE A 219 3.61 -16.19 12.48
CA PHE A 219 2.86 -15.27 11.63
C PHE A 219 1.69 -14.63 12.39
N VAL A 220 0.83 -15.46 13.01
CA VAL A 220 -0.32 -14.96 13.78
C VAL A 220 0.13 -14.12 14.97
N ARG A 221 1.12 -14.59 15.75
CA ARG A 221 1.63 -13.84 16.92
C ARG A 221 2.19 -12.47 16.54
N PHE A 222 2.84 -12.36 15.38
CA PHE A 222 3.40 -11.09 14.92
C PHE A 222 2.30 -10.10 14.53
N TYR A 223 1.38 -10.51 13.66
CA TYR A 223 0.36 -9.65 13.07
C TYR A 223 -0.89 -9.44 13.93
N ALA A 224 -1.13 -10.27 14.95
CA ALA A 224 -2.18 -10.07 15.95
C ALA A 224 -1.78 -9.10 17.09
N GLY A 225 -0.57 -8.53 17.05
CA GLY A 225 -0.11 -7.63 18.10
C GLY A 225 -0.79 -6.25 18.08
N GLU A 226 -0.86 -5.61 19.25
CA GLU A 226 -1.59 -4.35 19.49
C GLU A 226 -1.01 -3.09 18.81
N ARG A 227 0.13 -3.18 18.12
CA ARG A 227 0.80 -2.03 17.51
C ARG A 227 0.88 -2.19 16.00
N ASN A 228 0.90 -1.08 15.28
CA ASN A 228 1.23 -1.07 13.85
C ASN A 228 2.67 -1.55 13.69
N ARG A 229 2.85 -2.68 13.00
CA ARG A 229 4.14 -3.35 12.81
C ARG A 229 4.32 -3.64 11.34
N VAL A 230 5.54 -3.48 10.88
CA VAL A 230 5.91 -3.80 9.51
C VAL A 230 7.21 -4.57 9.50
N VAL A 231 7.33 -5.55 8.59
CA VAL A 231 8.60 -6.17 8.29
C VAL A 231 9.26 -5.33 7.21
N ILE A 232 10.22 -4.51 7.59
CA ILE A 232 10.73 -3.43 6.75
C ILE A 232 11.43 -3.92 5.47
N ASP A 233 11.99 -5.13 5.50
CA ASP A 233 12.58 -5.75 4.31
C ASP A 233 11.52 -6.02 3.23
N GLU A 234 10.26 -6.28 3.62
CA GLU A 234 9.14 -6.47 2.69
C GLU A 234 8.72 -5.16 2.01
N GLU A 235 8.86 -4.01 2.70
CA GLU A 235 8.59 -2.67 2.15
C GLU A 235 9.64 -2.27 1.12
N TYR A 236 10.92 -2.57 1.37
CA TYR A 236 11.98 -2.33 0.39
C TYR A 236 11.70 -3.08 -0.91
N ASP A 237 11.32 -4.35 -0.81
CA ASP A 237 10.98 -5.18 -1.97
C ASP A 237 9.73 -4.65 -2.68
N ALA A 238 8.66 -4.29 -1.94
CA ALA A 238 7.40 -3.78 -2.49
C ALA A 238 7.57 -2.45 -3.23
N TYR A 239 8.19 -1.45 -2.61
CA TYR A 239 8.48 -0.18 -3.27
C TYR A 239 9.46 -0.34 -4.43
N ALA A 240 10.49 -1.17 -4.32
CA ALA A 240 11.42 -1.37 -5.44
C ALA A 240 10.71 -1.98 -6.65
N LEU A 241 9.87 -2.98 -6.46
CA LEU A 241 9.09 -3.60 -7.54
C LEU A 241 8.06 -2.63 -8.13
N GLU A 242 7.40 -1.82 -7.30
CA GLU A 242 6.50 -0.76 -7.77
C GLU A 242 7.24 0.26 -8.65
N LEU A 243 8.42 0.71 -8.22
CA LEU A 243 9.24 1.65 -9.00
C LEU A 243 9.73 1.05 -10.33
N GLU A 244 10.19 -0.20 -10.30
CA GLU A 244 10.58 -0.93 -11.51
C GLU A 244 9.40 -1.05 -12.49
N ALA A 245 8.20 -1.38 -11.99
CA ALA A 245 7.00 -1.51 -12.81
C ALA A 245 6.52 -0.15 -13.37
N ILE A 246 6.56 0.92 -12.58
CA ILE A 246 6.29 2.29 -13.04
C ILE A 246 7.29 2.71 -14.12
N ASP A 247 8.59 2.48 -13.92
CA ASP A 247 9.63 2.84 -14.89
C ASP A 247 9.46 2.08 -16.21
N ILE A 248 9.07 0.80 -16.18
CA ILE A 248 8.73 0.03 -17.39
C ILE A 248 7.54 0.65 -18.13
N GLN A 249 6.47 1.02 -17.41
CA GLN A 249 5.29 1.66 -18.01
C GLN A 249 5.61 3.04 -18.61
N LEU A 250 6.60 3.73 -18.04
CA LEU A 250 7.14 5.00 -18.52
C LEU A 250 8.31 4.83 -19.51
N GLU A 251 8.54 3.62 -20.00
CA GLU A 251 9.59 3.28 -20.96
C GLU A 251 10.99 3.76 -20.53
N GLY A 252 11.30 3.69 -19.24
CA GLY A 252 12.61 4.03 -18.66
C GLY A 252 12.81 5.51 -18.28
N GLU A 253 11.75 6.32 -18.26
CA GLU A 253 11.88 7.76 -18.01
C GLU A 253 12.43 8.10 -16.62
N LEU A 254 12.10 7.32 -15.59
CA LEU A 254 12.59 7.58 -14.24
C LEU A 254 14.10 7.34 -14.18
N ARG A 255 14.57 6.21 -14.70
CA ARG A 255 16.01 5.90 -14.78
C ARG A 255 16.77 6.94 -15.58
N ARG A 256 16.27 7.35 -16.76
CA ARG A 256 16.92 8.38 -17.59
C ARG A 256 17.06 9.70 -16.85
N SER A 257 15.99 10.14 -16.17
CA SER A 257 16.00 11.40 -15.41
C SER A 257 17.04 11.36 -14.29
N VAL A 258 17.03 10.29 -13.49
CA VAL A 258 17.97 10.10 -12.38
C VAL A 258 19.42 10.01 -12.89
N ALA A 259 19.67 9.31 -14.00
CA ALA A 259 21.01 9.13 -14.57
C ALA A 259 21.66 10.45 -15.01
N VAL A 260 20.87 11.45 -15.42
CA VAL A 260 21.36 12.79 -15.79
C VAL A 260 21.35 13.78 -14.61
N GLY A 261 21.11 13.30 -13.38
CA GLY A 261 21.09 14.11 -12.17
C GLY A 261 19.90 15.06 -12.08
N LYS A 262 18.83 14.81 -12.84
CA LYS A 262 17.60 15.61 -12.79
C LYS A 262 16.52 14.82 -12.04
N PRO A 263 15.92 15.37 -10.97
CA PRO A 263 14.76 14.73 -10.36
C PRO A 263 13.65 14.61 -11.42
N PRO A 264 12.93 13.48 -11.50
CA PRO A 264 11.77 13.35 -12.38
C PRO A 264 10.75 14.46 -12.06
N ASP A 265 10.25 15.14 -13.09
CA ASP A 265 9.25 16.21 -12.93
C ASP A 265 7.89 15.60 -12.55
N PRO A 266 7.37 15.86 -11.33
CA PRO A 266 6.11 15.27 -10.89
C PRO A 266 4.94 15.60 -11.81
N ASN A 267 4.86 16.82 -12.38
CA ASN A 267 3.77 17.21 -13.27
C ASN A 267 3.76 16.36 -14.54
N ARG A 268 4.93 16.22 -15.15
CA ARG A 268 5.10 15.40 -16.35
C ARG A 268 4.75 13.93 -16.09
N ILE A 269 5.17 13.39 -14.93
CA ILE A 269 4.84 11.99 -14.59
C ILE A 269 3.34 11.82 -14.32
N MET A 270 2.69 12.78 -13.65
CA MET A 270 1.23 12.75 -13.47
C MET A 270 0.49 12.73 -14.81
N GLU A 271 0.92 13.55 -15.79
CA GLU A 271 0.34 13.57 -17.13
C GLU A 271 0.53 12.23 -17.86
N MET A 272 1.75 11.68 -17.84
CA MET A 272 2.08 10.41 -18.50
C MET A 272 1.30 9.22 -17.93
N LEU A 273 1.02 9.23 -16.62
CA LEU A 273 0.29 8.16 -15.93
C LEU A 273 -1.21 8.44 -15.79
N HIS A 274 -1.69 9.59 -16.26
CA HIS A 274 -3.07 10.08 -16.11
C HIS A 274 -3.55 10.08 -14.64
N LEU A 275 -2.72 10.63 -13.75
CA LEU A 275 -3.01 10.67 -12.32
C LEU A 275 -3.97 11.80 -11.94
N ARG A 276 -4.67 11.58 -10.83
CA ARG A 276 -5.52 12.59 -10.20
C ARG A 276 -4.68 13.51 -9.29
N GLU A 277 -5.20 14.69 -8.99
CA GLU A 277 -4.47 15.68 -8.19
C GLU A 277 -4.23 15.22 -6.74
N ASP A 278 -5.17 14.47 -6.16
CA ASP A 278 -5.06 13.86 -4.83
C ASP A 278 -3.93 12.83 -4.72
N GLN A 279 -3.38 12.38 -5.85
CA GLN A 279 -2.27 11.41 -5.93
C GLN A 279 -0.89 12.07 -6.09
N ARG A 280 -0.81 13.41 -6.12
CA ARG A 280 0.47 14.12 -6.27
C ARG A 280 1.47 13.80 -5.16
N ILE A 281 0.99 13.76 -3.91
CA ILE A 281 1.84 13.49 -2.74
C ILE A 281 2.42 12.06 -2.78
N PRO A 282 1.61 10.99 -2.91
CA PRO A 282 2.17 9.64 -2.99
C PRO A 282 3.08 9.46 -4.21
N LEU A 283 2.76 10.07 -5.36
CA LEU A 283 3.69 10.08 -6.49
C LEU A 283 5.02 10.74 -6.12
N THR A 284 5.00 11.92 -5.51
CA THR A 284 6.23 12.65 -5.15
C THR A 284 7.13 11.82 -4.22
N MET A 285 6.53 11.11 -3.27
CA MET A 285 7.24 10.16 -2.42
C MET A 285 7.92 9.04 -3.25
N LEU A 286 7.20 8.43 -4.18
CA LEU A 286 7.75 7.41 -5.08
C LEU A 286 8.90 7.97 -5.94
N LEU A 287 8.79 9.21 -6.42
CA LEU A 287 9.87 9.86 -7.18
C LEU A 287 11.12 10.11 -6.34
N TRP A 288 10.97 10.41 -5.04
CA TRP A 288 12.10 10.47 -4.12
C TRP A 288 12.73 9.10 -3.92
N PHE A 289 11.93 8.05 -3.74
CA PHE A 289 12.44 6.68 -3.67
C PHE A 289 13.20 6.31 -4.95
N ALA A 290 12.65 6.61 -6.13
CA ALA A 290 13.27 6.39 -7.43
C ALA A 290 14.66 7.04 -7.52
N SER A 291 14.80 8.28 -7.05
CA SER A 291 16.07 9.02 -7.06
C SER A 291 17.17 8.36 -6.24
N ARG A 292 16.81 7.58 -5.21
CA ARG A 292 17.75 6.87 -4.34
C ARG A 292 17.96 5.42 -4.75
N TYR A 293 16.94 4.81 -5.35
CA TYR A 293 16.96 3.43 -5.81
C TYR A 293 17.75 3.28 -7.13
N PHE A 294 17.35 3.97 -8.21
CA PHE A 294 17.88 3.69 -9.55
C PHE A 294 19.39 3.88 -9.78
N PRO A 295 20.14 4.73 -9.06
CA PRO A 295 21.58 4.86 -9.30
C PRO A 295 22.35 3.54 -9.10
N HIS A 296 21.95 2.74 -8.12
CA HIS A 296 22.69 1.54 -7.69
C HIS A 296 21.79 0.36 -7.29
N GLY A 297 20.49 0.52 -7.39
CA GLY A 297 19.50 -0.43 -6.94
C GLY A 297 19.51 -1.71 -7.75
N LYS A 298 19.50 -2.82 -7.03
CA LYS A 298 19.16 -4.14 -7.54
C LYS A 298 18.20 -4.75 -6.54
N ILE A 299 17.24 -5.53 -7.02
CA ILE A 299 16.31 -6.23 -6.13
C ILE A 299 17.10 -7.07 -5.11
N HIS A 300 16.66 -7.01 -3.84
CA HIS A 300 17.30 -7.59 -2.66
C HIS A 300 18.72 -7.06 -2.34
N GLN A 301 19.20 -6.03 -3.04
CA GLN A 301 20.47 -5.34 -2.78
C GLN A 301 20.26 -3.83 -2.91
N TYR A 302 19.66 -3.25 -1.87
CA TYR A 302 19.20 -1.88 -1.90
C TYR A 302 20.27 -0.86 -1.47
N PRO A 303 20.34 0.32 -2.10
CA PRO A 303 21.23 1.39 -1.67
C PRO A 303 20.86 1.86 -0.26
N LYS A 304 21.87 2.15 0.57
CA LYS A 304 21.66 2.63 1.94
C LYS A 304 20.74 3.86 2.00
N THR A 305 20.89 4.79 1.05
CA THR A 305 20.08 6.01 0.96
C THR A 305 18.62 5.77 0.62
N TYR A 306 18.31 4.65 -0.04
CA TYR A 306 16.94 4.22 -0.30
C TYR A 306 16.34 3.56 0.94
N ILE A 307 17.10 2.64 1.57
CA ILE A 307 16.72 1.99 2.83
C ILE A 307 16.37 3.03 3.91
N GLU A 308 17.26 3.99 4.14
CA GLU A 308 17.06 5.04 5.14
C GLU A 308 15.83 5.91 4.86
N LEU A 309 15.46 6.07 3.59
CA LEU A 309 14.32 6.86 3.20
C LEU A 309 13.01 6.10 3.41
N VAL A 310 12.95 4.80 3.03
CA VAL A 310 11.81 3.93 3.33
C VAL A 310 11.62 3.77 4.83
N ASP A 311 12.70 3.55 5.60
CA ASP A 311 12.65 3.46 7.07
C ASP A 311 11.98 4.68 7.70
N ARG A 312 12.36 5.88 7.24
CA ARG A 312 11.80 7.15 7.75
C ARG A 312 10.33 7.29 7.39
N THR A 313 9.93 6.92 6.17
CA THR A 313 8.52 6.93 5.75
C THR A 313 7.70 6.01 6.66
N CYS A 314 8.09 4.75 6.82
CA CYS A 314 7.35 3.82 7.68
C CYS A 314 7.30 4.29 9.15
N LEU A 315 8.40 4.83 9.70
CA LEU A 315 8.40 5.40 11.05
C LEU A 315 7.50 6.63 11.18
N HIS A 316 7.50 7.51 10.18
CA HIS A 316 6.64 8.68 10.12
C HIS A 316 5.16 8.28 10.10
N ASP A 317 4.82 7.21 9.37
CA ASP A 317 3.47 6.66 9.29
C ASP A 317 3.08 5.86 10.57
N GLY A 318 3.95 5.87 11.58
CA GLY A 318 3.68 5.32 12.91
C GLY A 318 3.94 3.83 13.05
N PHE A 319 4.64 3.20 12.09
CA PHE A 319 4.98 1.78 12.19
C PHE A 319 6.17 1.54 13.12
N HIS A 320 6.07 0.46 13.89
CA HIS A 320 7.23 -0.17 14.49
C HIS A 320 7.90 -1.08 13.48
N LEU A 321 9.20 -0.87 13.26
CA LEU A 321 9.96 -1.60 12.26
C LEU A 321 10.50 -2.91 12.82
N PHE A 322 10.38 -3.98 12.04
CA PHE A 322 10.92 -5.31 12.32
C PHE A 322 11.65 -5.85 11.09
N ARG A 323 12.49 -6.86 11.29
CA ARG A 323 13.09 -7.65 10.21
C ARG A 323 13.14 -9.12 10.56
N TYR A 324 13.28 -9.99 9.57
CA TYR A 324 13.46 -11.42 9.84
C TYR A 324 14.84 -11.70 10.44
N GLY A 325 14.86 -12.29 11.64
CA GLY A 325 16.07 -12.83 12.26
C GLY A 325 16.47 -14.19 11.68
N PRO A 326 17.54 -14.81 12.21
CA PRO A 326 18.09 -16.08 11.72
C PRO A 326 17.06 -17.22 11.63
N ASP A 327 16.10 -17.26 12.56
CA ASP A 327 15.05 -18.30 12.62
C ASP A 327 13.79 -17.92 11.84
N SER A 328 13.89 -16.96 10.90
CA SER A 328 12.75 -16.38 10.18
C SER A 328 11.68 -15.78 11.11
N GLN A 329 12.06 -15.41 12.33
CA GLN A 329 11.20 -14.73 13.29
C GLN A 329 11.39 -13.21 13.15
N PRO A 330 10.31 -12.41 13.09
CA PRO A 330 10.43 -10.96 13.14
C PRO A 330 11.07 -10.50 14.46
N VAL A 331 12.15 -9.72 14.37
CA VAL A 331 12.83 -9.09 15.50
C VAL A 331 12.82 -7.57 15.34
N PRO A 332 12.78 -6.79 16.45
CA PRO A 332 12.78 -5.34 16.37
C PRO A 332 13.96 -4.83 15.55
N TYR A 333 13.68 -3.96 14.58
CA TYR A 333 14.70 -3.28 13.81
C TYR A 333 15.20 -2.08 14.60
N LYS A 334 16.51 -2.04 14.85
CA LYS A 334 17.17 -0.87 15.40
C LYS A 334 17.62 -0.01 14.22
N SER A 335 16.92 1.08 13.96
CA SER A 335 17.37 2.10 13.01
C SER A 335 18.74 2.61 13.45
N LEU A 336 19.66 2.78 12.49
CA LEU A 336 21.01 3.32 12.74
C LEU A 336 20.97 4.77 13.26
#